data_AF-A0A6N4UVP4-F1
#
_entry.id   AF-A0A6N4UVP4-F1
#
_cell.length_a   1.000
_cell.length_b   1.000
_cell.length_c   1.000
_cell.angle_alpha   90.00
_cell.angle_beta   90.00
_cell.angle_gamma   90.00
#
_symmetry.space_group_name_H-M   'P 1'
#
loop_
_entity.id
_entity.type
_entity.pdbx_description
1 polymer ?
#
loop_
_entity_poly.entity_id
_entity_poly.type
_entity_poly.pdbx_seq_one_letter_code
_entity_poly.pdbx_strand_id
1 'polypeptide(L)'
;MRLMVGIRGERRGAPRPHDYFESVPDYTDTLPDYRRLAREIGQEIAATRPPNVLAHNGRAFWKLTDADSGALAWLAFTRPDARSALARRKVWTLIPYLQEFMANWFVSVDHALTEQSQWIHTNIDVYEARELALLVPQPTAGDIKRITRPEAVLTLDDIDRHKVTTVLGKGTAHAMKARR
;
A
#
# COMPACT_ATOMS: atom_id res chain seq x y z
N MET A 1 84.01 0.35 -15.81
CA MET A 1 83.94 -0.67 -14.75
C MET A 1 82.53 -1.28 -14.79
N ARG A 2 82.42 -2.62 -14.87
CA ARG A 2 81.20 -3.49 -14.76
C ARG A 2 80.28 -3.08 -13.58
N LEU A 3 78.97 -3.35 -13.44
CA LEU A 3 77.96 -4.30 -14.01
C LEU A 3 76.54 -3.94 -13.44
N MET A 4 75.48 -4.24 -14.23
CA MET A 4 74.11 -4.77 -13.90
C MET A 4 73.11 -4.10 -12.90
N VAL A 5 71.89 -3.73 -13.35
CA VAL A 5 70.53 -4.38 -13.21
C VAL A 5 69.79 -4.01 -11.89
N GLY A 6 68.50 -3.61 -11.82
CA GLY A 6 67.40 -3.59 -12.80
C GLY A 6 66.07 -2.96 -12.28
N ILE A 7 65.25 -2.53 -13.26
CA ILE A 7 63.78 -2.68 -13.50
C ILE A 7 62.66 -2.26 -12.50
N ARG A 8 61.71 -1.48 -13.10
CA ARG A 8 60.26 -1.20 -12.83
C ARG A 8 59.89 -0.32 -11.62
N GLY A 9 58.85 0.52 -11.65
CA GLY A 9 57.78 0.80 -12.63
C GLY A 9 57.25 2.23 -12.42
N GLU A 10 56.90 2.92 -13.52
CA GLU A 10 55.53 3.32 -13.87
C GLU A 10 55.11 4.73 -13.43
N ARG A 11 54.98 5.59 -14.45
CA ARG A 11 54.55 6.99 -14.39
C ARG A 11 53.03 7.06 -14.37
N ARG A 12 52.48 7.88 -13.48
CA ARG A 12 51.08 8.33 -13.48
C ARG A 12 50.78 9.11 -14.77
N GLY A 13 49.92 8.56 -15.62
CA GLY A 13 49.28 9.24 -16.73
C GLY A 13 47.80 9.47 -16.41
N ALA A 14 47.30 10.66 -16.73
CA ALA A 14 45.94 11.13 -16.47
C ALA A 14 44.84 10.25 -17.13
N PRO A 15 43.61 10.18 -16.57
CA PRO A 15 42.51 9.48 -17.21
C PRO A 15 41.80 10.35 -18.25
N ARG A 16 41.49 9.74 -19.40
CA ARG A 16 40.65 10.28 -20.49
C ARG A 16 39.16 9.96 -20.25
N PRO A 17 38.21 10.64 -20.94
CA PRO A 17 36.78 10.49 -20.73
C PRO A 17 36.15 9.45 -21.68
N HIS A 18 35.08 8.80 -21.20
CA HIS A 18 34.18 7.84 -21.86
C HIS A 18 34.64 6.38 -21.94
N ASP A 19 34.22 5.60 -20.94
CA ASP A 19 33.71 4.23 -21.09
C ASP A 19 32.64 4.02 -20.01
N TYR A 20 31.36 4.19 -20.38
CA TYR A 20 30.18 3.97 -19.51
C TYR A 20 29.53 2.60 -19.83
N PHE A 21 30.36 1.58 -20.03
CA PHE A 21 29.91 0.20 -20.17
C PHE A 21 30.86 -0.69 -19.39
N GLU A 22 30.53 -0.94 -18.13
CA GLU A 22 30.64 -2.24 -17.45
C GLU A 22 30.31 -2.07 -15.96
N SER A 23 29.25 -2.77 -15.53
CA SER A 23 29.00 -3.34 -14.20
C SER A 23 27.48 -3.41 -14.01
N VAL A 24 26.82 -4.40 -14.62
CA VAL A 24 25.48 -4.78 -14.20
C VAL A 24 25.63 -5.41 -12.82
N PRO A 25 25.05 -4.84 -11.74
CA PRO A 25 25.09 -5.49 -10.43
C PRO A 25 24.21 -6.73 -10.49
N ASP A 26 24.78 -7.86 -10.12
CA ASP A 26 24.07 -9.11 -9.91
C ASP A 26 23.13 -8.94 -8.70
N TYR A 27 21.81 -8.81 -8.96
CA TYR A 27 20.76 -8.60 -7.95
C TYR A 27 20.22 -9.92 -7.40
N THR A 28 21.09 -10.89 -7.15
CA THR A 28 20.70 -12.14 -6.48
C THR A 28 21.67 -12.49 -5.36
N ASP A 29 21.73 -11.67 -4.32
CA ASP A 29 21.90 -12.24 -2.97
C ASP A 29 21.47 -11.26 -1.87
N THR A 30 20.73 -11.77 -0.89
CA THR A 30 20.31 -11.12 0.37
C THR A 30 19.21 -10.02 0.31
N LEU A 31 18.03 -10.34 -0.22
CA LEU A 31 16.81 -9.65 0.24
C LEU A 31 16.53 -10.05 1.70
N PRO A 32 16.42 -9.13 2.66
CA PRO A 32 15.98 -9.46 4.02
C PRO A 32 14.61 -10.11 3.97
N ASP A 33 14.40 -11.19 4.73
CA ASP A 33 13.11 -11.87 4.83
C ASP A 33 12.13 -11.02 5.68
N TYR A 34 11.63 -9.93 5.08
CA TYR A 34 10.70 -8.98 5.69
C TYR A 34 9.40 -9.65 6.14
N ARG A 35 9.07 -10.82 5.59
CA ARG A 35 7.90 -11.63 5.96
C ARG A 35 8.04 -12.22 7.36
N ARG A 36 9.26 -12.56 7.78
CA ARG A 36 9.56 -13.02 9.14
C ARG A 36 9.51 -11.85 10.12
N LEU A 37 10.10 -10.71 9.78
CA LEU A 37 10.08 -9.49 10.59
C LEU A 37 8.66 -8.96 10.82
N ALA A 38 7.81 -8.96 9.78
CA ALA A 38 6.41 -8.56 9.86
C ALA A 38 5.58 -9.51 10.74
N ARG A 39 5.87 -10.82 10.72
CA ARG A 39 5.22 -11.79 11.61
C ARG A 39 5.65 -11.61 13.06
N GLU A 40 6.93 -11.34 13.30
CA GLU A 40 7.50 -11.19 14.63
C GLU A 40 7.00 -9.89 15.29
N ILE A 41 6.99 -8.77 14.54
CA ILE A 41 6.39 -7.50 14.96
C ILE A 41 4.87 -7.62 15.14
N GLY A 42 4.19 -8.33 14.24
CA GLY A 42 2.73 -8.53 14.32
C GLY A 42 2.28 -9.40 15.49
N GLN A 43 3.10 -10.34 15.95
CA GLN A 43 2.80 -11.21 17.10
C GLN A 43 3.09 -10.53 18.44
N GLU A 44 4.13 -9.70 18.53
CA GLU A 44 4.47 -8.97 19.76
C GLU A 44 3.43 -7.89 20.11
N ILE A 45 2.76 -7.31 19.11
CA ILE A 45 1.77 -6.23 19.26
C ILE A 45 0.37 -6.73 19.67
N ALA A 46 0.06 -8.02 19.48
CA ALA A 46 -1.26 -8.59 19.72
C ALA A 46 -1.59 -8.82 21.22
N ALA A 47 -0.59 -8.81 22.11
CA ALA A 47 -0.77 -9.24 23.51
C ALA A 47 -1.24 -8.13 24.48
N THR A 48 -1.26 -6.86 24.06
CA THR A 48 -1.66 -5.75 24.94
C THR A 48 -2.41 -4.69 24.12
N ARG A 49 -3.74 -4.66 24.23
CA ARG A 49 -4.58 -3.64 23.58
C ARG A 49 -5.45 -2.91 24.64
N PRO A 50 -5.95 -1.69 24.36
CA PRO A 50 -6.49 -1.31 23.05
C PRO A 50 -6.05 0.08 22.56
N PRO A 51 -4.85 0.21 21.97
CA PRO A 51 -4.73 1.07 20.76
C PRO A 51 -3.51 0.69 19.89
N ASN A 52 -3.66 0.59 18.57
CA ASN A 52 -2.59 0.86 17.59
C ASN A 52 -3.21 0.62 16.22
N VAL A 53 -3.94 1.63 15.75
CA VAL A 53 -4.26 1.74 14.33
C VAL A 53 -2.98 2.24 13.67
N LEU A 54 -2.36 1.43 12.81
CA LEU A 54 -1.13 1.75 12.11
C LEU A 54 -1.42 2.86 11.09
N ALA A 55 -1.38 4.11 11.54
CA ALA A 55 -1.62 5.26 10.71
C ALA A 55 -0.34 5.66 9.97
N HIS A 56 -0.39 5.70 8.64
CA HIS A 56 0.66 6.21 7.79
C HIS A 56 0.18 7.51 7.14
N ASN A 57 0.87 8.62 7.39
CA ASN A 57 0.48 9.96 6.94
C ASN A 57 -0.98 10.33 7.30
N GLY A 58 -1.43 9.99 8.51
CA GLY A 58 -2.79 10.24 8.99
C GLY A 58 -3.87 9.36 8.34
N ARG A 59 -3.48 8.23 7.73
CA ARG A 59 -4.37 7.24 7.12
C ARG A 59 -4.16 5.88 7.74
N ALA A 60 -5.25 5.25 8.13
CA ALA A 60 -5.26 3.85 8.54
C ALA A 60 -5.70 2.98 7.37
N PHE A 61 -4.96 1.94 7.05
CA PHE A 61 -5.31 1.01 5.98
C PHE A 61 -6.04 -0.20 6.53
N TRP A 62 -6.99 -0.72 5.74
CA TRP A 62 -7.86 -1.82 6.13
C TRP A 62 -7.98 -2.82 5.00
N LYS A 63 -7.70 -4.08 5.31
CA LYS A 63 -8.07 -5.23 4.51
C LYS A 63 -9.47 -5.67 4.95
N LEU A 64 -10.40 -5.73 4.00
CA LEU A 64 -11.76 -6.21 4.24
C LEU A 64 -11.91 -7.55 3.57
N THR A 65 -12.05 -8.59 4.38
CA THR A 65 -12.37 -9.94 3.93
C THR A 65 -13.83 -10.23 4.21
N ASP A 66 -14.49 -10.88 3.27
CA ASP A 66 -15.83 -11.42 3.47
C ASP A 66 -15.84 -12.34 4.70
N ALA A 67 -16.81 -12.15 5.61
CA ALA A 67 -16.83 -12.87 6.88
C ALA A 67 -17.06 -14.38 6.70
N ASP A 68 -17.81 -14.78 5.67
CA ASP A 68 -18.16 -16.17 5.42
C ASP A 68 -17.08 -16.91 4.63
N SER A 69 -16.58 -16.31 3.55
CA SER A 69 -15.62 -16.95 2.64
C SER A 69 -14.15 -16.62 2.94
N GLY A 70 -13.87 -15.57 3.71
CA GLY A 70 -12.53 -15.05 3.94
C GLY A 70 -11.88 -14.41 2.70
N ALA A 71 -12.62 -14.30 1.59
CA ALA A 71 -12.10 -13.73 0.36
C ALA A 71 -11.86 -12.22 0.51
N LEU A 72 -10.77 -11.71 -0.07
CA LEU A 72 -10.49 -10.28 -0.13
C LEU A 72 -11.59 -9.59 -0.94
N ALA A 73 -12.42 -8.79 -0.26
CA ALA A 73 -13.50 -8.03 -0.89
C ALA A 73 -13.03 -6.61 -1.23
N TRP A 74 -12.38 -5.93 -0.27
CA TRP A 74 -11.94 -4.55 -0.45
C TRP A 74 -10.58 -4.28 0.18
N LEU A 75 -9.87 -3.34 -0.42
CA LEU A 75 -8.83 -2.55 0.25
C LEU A 75 -9.41 -1.19 0.55
N ALA A 76 -9.30 -0.75 1.80
CA ALA A 76 -9.83 0.51 2.25
C ALA A 76 -8.81 1.34 3.04
N PHE A 77 -9.12 2.61 3.22
CA PHE A 77 -8.48 3.42 4.25
C PHE A 77 -9.49 4.31 4.97
N THR A 78 -9.15 4.70 6.19
CA THR A 78 -9.84 5.72 6.99
C THR A 78 -8.88 6.83 7.38
N ARG A 79 -9.43 7.96 7.84
CA ARG A 79 -8.65 9.10 8.34
C ARG A 79 -9.03 9.37 9.80
N PRO A 80 -8.47 8.63 10.76
CA PRO A 80 -8.84 8.77 12.18
C PRO A 80 -8.56 10.17 12.72
N ASP A 81 -7.54 10.84 12.17
CA ASP A 81 -7.10 12.18 12.60
C ASP A 81 -7.80 13.32 11.82
N ALA A 82 -8.85 13.03 11.05
CA ALA A 82 -9.56 14.06 10.31
C ALA A 82 -10.30 15.03 11.25
N ARG A 83 -10.28 16.33 10.91
CA ARG A 83 -10.92 17.39 11.72
C ARG A 83 -12.44 17.24 11.83
N SER A 84 -13.10 16.77 10.77
CA SER A 84 -14.56 16.57 10.76
C SER A 84 -14.93 15.19 11.29
N ALA A 85 -15.96 15.13 12.16
CA ALA A 85 -16.52 13.87 12.63
C ALA A 85 -16.99 12.97 11.48
N LEU A 86 -17.56 13.56 10.42
CA LEU A 86 -17.97 12.82 9.23
C LEU A 86 -16.76 12.19 8.53
N ALA A 87 -15.69 12.95 8.36
CA ALA A 87 -14.47 12.48 7.69
C ALA A 87 -13.73 11.39 8.48
N ARG A 88 -13.86 11.35 9.82
CA ARG A 88 -13.30 10.28 10.66
C ARG A 88 -14.02 8.95 10.51
N ARG A 89 -15.33 8.98 10.24
CA ARG A 89 -16.17 7.79 10.04
C ARG A 89 -16.16 7.29 8.59
N LYS A 90 -15.71 8.13 7.66
CA LYS A 90 -15.71 7.80 6.23
C LYS A 90 -14.65 6.75 5.93
N VAL A 91 -15.06 5.72 5.22
CA VAL A 91 -14.19 4.68 4.69
C VAL A 91 -14.12 4.85 3.18
N TRP A 92 -12.90 4.93 2.65
CA TRP A 92 -12.66 4.98 1.22
C TRP A 92 -12.16 3.63 0.73
N THR A 93 -12.83 3.05 -0.27
CA THR A 93 -12.48 1.73 -0.84
C THR A 93 -11.87 1.87 -2.22
N LEU A 94 -10.88 1.03 -2.53
CA LEU A 94 -10.19 1.01 -3.82
C LEU A 94 -11.13 0.53 -4.95
N ILE A 95 -11.18 1.30 -6.04
CA ILE A 95 -11.77 0.93 -7.33
C ILE A 95 -10.63 0.69 -8.32
N PRO A 96 -10.21 -0.57 -8.55
CA PRO A 96 -8.95 -0.84 -9.23
C PRO A 96 -8.89 -0.33 -10.67
N TYR A 97 -9.98 -0.46 -11.44
CA TYR A 97 -10.03 0.03 -12.82
C TYR A 97 -9.96 1.57 -12.92
N LEU A 98 -10.41 2.31 -11.90
CA LEU A 98 -10.27 3.77 -11.85
C LEU A 98 -8.93 4.22 -11.25
N GLN A 99 -8.24 3.35 -10.50
CA GLN A 99 -7.10 3.71 -9.65
C GLN A 99 -7.43 4.85 -8.68
N GLU A 100 -8.65 4.80 -8.16
CA GLU A 100 -9.19 5.77 -7.20
C GLU A 100 -9.76 5.01 -6.01
N PHE A 101 -9.52 5.55 -4.84
CA PHE A 101 -10.28 5.23 -3.64
C PHE A 101 -11.50 6.13 -3.60
N MET A 102 -12.69 5.55 -3.54
CA MET A 102 -13.96 6.27 -3.48
C MET A 102 -14.56 6.12 -2.09
N ALA A 103 -15.16 7.20 -1.57
CA ALA A 103 -15.92 7.11 -0.34
C ALA A 103 -17.07 6.11 -0.51
N ASN A 104 -17.13 5.14 0.39
CA ASN A 104 -18.06 4.03 0.30
C ASN A 104 -18.97 4.04 1.53
N TRP A 105 -20.22 4.48 1.33
CA TRP A 105 -21.15 4.70 2.43
C TRP A 105 -21.54 3.40 3.15
N PHE A 106 -21.78 2.31 2.42
CA PHE A 106 -22.20 1.05 3.03
C PHE A 106 -21.03 0.35 3.73
N VAL A 107 -19.80 0.49 3.22
CA VAL A 107 -18.60 0.05 3.96
C VAL A 107 -18.34 0.94 5.17
N SER A 108 -18.66 2.24 5.09
CA SER A 108 -18.56 3.13 6.25
C SER A 108 -19.56 2.76 7.36
N VAL A 109 -20.79 2.36 6.98
CA VAL A 109 -21.78 1.82 7.92
C VAL A 109 -21.26 0.52 8.52
N ASP A 110 -20.82 -0.42 7.67
CA ASP A 110 -20.32 -1.73 8.09
C ASP A 110 -19.13 -1.66 9.06
N HIS A 111 -18.20 -0.73 8.81
CA HIS A 111 -17.05 -0.48 9.67
C HIS A 111 -17.43 0.06 11.06
N ALA A 112 -18.60 0.68 11.18
CA ALA A 112 -19.11 1.17 12.46
C ALA A 112 -19.90 0.09 13.23
N LEU A 113 -20.30 -1.01 12.57
CA LEU A 113 -20.92 -2.15 13.21
C LEU A 113 -19.84 -3.02 13.87
N THR A 114 -20.09 -3.49 15.09
CA THR A 114 -19.12 -4.30 15.85
C THR A 114 -19.44 -5.79 15.88
N GLU A 115 -20.69 -6.18 15.62
CA GLU A 115 -21.17 -7.57 15.77
C GLU A 115 -21.87 -8.14 14.53
N GLN A 116 -22.23 -7.30 13.55
CA GLN A 116 -23.01 -7.70 12.37
C GLN A 116 -22.37 -7.21 11.07
N SER A 117 -21.05 -7.05 11.06
CA SER A 117 -20.33 -6.61 9.87
C SER A 117 -20.28 -7.73 8.84
N GLN A 118 -20.62 -7.41 7.60
CA GLN A 118 -20.45 -8.28 6.43
C GLN A 118 -18.96 -8.57 6.19
N TRP A 119 -18.09 -7.61 6.51
CA TRP A 119 -16.64 -7.75 6.33
C TRP A 119 -15.90 -7.76 7.67
N ILE A 120 -14.86 -8.57 7.73
CA ILE A 120 -13.87 -8.51 8.80
C ILE A 120 -12.86 -7.42 8.45
N HIS A 121 -12.82 -6.36 9.26
CA HIS A 121 -11.92 -5.22 9.08
C HIS A 121 -10.59 -5.46 9.78
N THR A 122 -9.57 -5.83 9.02
CA THR A 122 -8.21 -6.02 9.54
C THR A 122 -7.38 -4.77 9.28
N ASN A 123 -6.86 -4.13 10.32
CA ASN A 123 -5.92 -3.01 10.14
C ASN A 123 -4.58 -3.55 9.64
N ILE A 124 -4.05 -2.94 8.58
CA ILE A 124 -2.83 -3.34 7.91
C ILE A 124 -1.90 -2.13 7.75
N ASP A 125 -0.62 -2.38 7.51
CA ASP A 125 0.31 -1.32 7.18
C ASP A 125 0.23 -0.89 5.70
N VAL A 126 0.96 0.17 5.35
CA VAL A 126 0.98 0.72 3.99
C VAL A 126 1.65 -0.21 2.98
N TYR A 127 2.58 -1.06 3.40
CA TYR A 127 3.29 -1.98 2.52
C TYR A 127 2.38 -3.15 2.12
N GLU A 128 1.69 -3.77 3.08
CA GLU A 128 0.66 -4.79 2.80
C GLU A 128 -0.45 -4.17 1.93
N ALA A 129 -0.89 -2.93 2.22
CA ALA A 129 -1.88 -2.25 1.39
C ALA A 129 -1.46 -2.09 -0.07
N ARG A 130 -0.16 -1.85 -0.33
CA ARG A 130 0.38 -1.74 -1.71
C ARG A 130 0.35 -3.07 -2.44
N GLU A 131 0.63 -4.17 -1.76
CA GLU A 131 0.55 -5.52 -2.33
C GLU A 131 -0.90 -5.89 -2.62
N LEU A 132 -1.79 -5.69 -1.65
CA LEU A 132 -3.21 -6.00 -1.79
C LEU A 132 -3.88 -5.18 -2.89
N ALA A 133 -3.44 -3.95 -3.16
CA ALA A 133 -3.98 -3.14 -4.25
C ALA A 133 -3.91 -3.85 -5.63
N LEU A 134 -2.95 -4.77 -5.81
CA LEU A 134 -2.83 -5.59 -7.01
C LEU A 134 -3.74 -6.82 -7.01
N LEU A 135 -4.23 -7.24 -5.85
CA LEU A 135 -5.04 -8.45 -5.65
C LEU A 135 -6.53 -8.15 -5.48
N VAL A 136 -6.90 -6.92 -5.11
CA VAL A 136 -8.31 -6.52 -4.92
C VAL A 136 -9.12 -6.84 -6.19
N PRO A 137 -10.27 -7.51 -6.03
CA PRO A 137 -11.17 -7.80 -7.15
C PRO A 137 -11.77 -6.53 -7.74
N GLN A 138 -12.21 -6.60 -9.00
CA GLN A 138 -12.96 -5.49 -9.57
C GLN A 138 -14.35 -5.43 -8.94
N PRO A 139 -14.80 -4.26 -8.47
CA PRO A 139 -16.17 -4.12 -7.97
C PRO A 139 -17.18 -4.34 -9.09
N THR A 140 -18.32 -4.94 -8.75
CA THR A 140 -19.38 -5.18 -9.74
C THR A 140 -20.07 -3.86 -10.13
N ALA A 141 -20.78 -3.85 -11.26
CA ALA A 141 -21.59 -2.69 -11.63
C ALA A 141 -22.66 -2.35 -10.57
N GLY A 142 -23.15 -3.35 -9.86
CA GLY A 142 -24.06 -3.19 -8.72
C GLY A 142 -23.40 -2.43 -7.57
N ASP A 143 -22.16 -2.78 -7.23
CA ASP A 143 -21.39 -2.08 -6.19
C ASP A 143 -21.15 -0.61 -6.56
N ILE A 144 -20.74 -0.33 -7.79
CA ILE A 144 -20.52 1.05 -8.26
C ILE A 144 -21.81 1.87 -8.21
N LYS A 145 -22.93 1.28 -8.64
CA LYS A 145 -24.25 1.93 -8.56
C LYS A 145 -24.65 2.22 -7.11
N ARG A 146 -24.33 1.31 -6.19
CA ARG A 146 -24.61 1.47 -4.76
C ARG A 146 -23.72 2.53 -4.12
N ILE A 147 -22.42 2.55 -4.41
CA ILE A 147 -21.48 3.57 -3.93
C ILE A 147 -21.93 4.97 -4.33
N THR A 148 -22.40 5.15 -5.58
CA THR A 148 -22.80 6.44 -6.14
C THR A 148 -24.23 6.87 -5.77
N ARG A 149 -24.94 6.06 -4.98
CA ARG A 149 -26.31 6.35 -4.50
C ARG A 149 -26.36 6.10 -2.98
N PRO A 150 -25.83 7.04 -2.19
CA PRO A 150 -25.80 6.86 -0.75
C PRO A 150 -27.20 6.90 -0.15
N GLU A 151 -27.52 5.89 0.67
CA GLU A 151 -28.81 5.75 1.36
C GLU A 151 -28.69 6.10 2.85
N ALA A 152 -27.46 6.17 3.38
CA ALA A 152 -27.17 6.53 4.77
C ALA A 152 -25.75 7.11 4.92
N VAL A 153 -25.51 7.82 6.03
CA VAL A 153 -24.21 8.37 6.51
C VAL A 153 -23.56 9.43 5.62
N LEU A 154 -23.58 9.27 4.30
CA LEU A 154 -23.02 10.18 3.30
C LEU A 154 -24.15 10.77 2.45
N THR A 155 -23.96 11.98 1.92
CA THR A 155 -24.73 12.53 0.81
C THR A 155 -24.00 12.30 -0.51
N LEU A 156 -24.63 12.58 -1.66
CA LEU A 156 -23.96 12.48 -2.95
C LEU A 156 -22.70 13.38 -3.02
N ASP A 157 -22.77 14.57 -2.43
CA ASP A 157 -21.65 15.52 -2.36
C ASP A 157 -20.50 15.02 -1.47
N ASP A 158 -20.78 14.08 -0.55
CA ASP A 158 -19.77 13.45 0.28
C ASP A 158 -19.03 12.29 -0.41
N ILE A 159 -19.42 11.90 -1.63
CA ILE A 159 -18.74 10.85 -2.40
C ILE A 159 -17.49 11.43 -3.09
N ASP A 160 -16.48 11.71 -2.28
CA ASP A 160 -15.17 12.17 -2.73
C ASP A 160 -14.24 11.01 -3.11
N ARG A 161 -13.17 11.35 -3.84
CA ARG A 161 -12.23 10.38 -4.41
C ARG A 161 -10.79 10.77 -4.11
N HIS A 162 -9.94 9.76 -3.92
CA HIS A 162 -8.52 9.91 -3.74
C HIS A 162 -7.74 9.02 -4.71
N LYS A 163 -6.82 9.61 -5.48
CA LYS A 163 -5.99 8.86 -6.42
C LYS A 163 -5.06 7.90 -5.69
N VAL A 164 -4.87 6.69 -6.25
CA VAL A 164 -3.88 5.71 -5.74
C VAL A 164 -2.48 6.32 -5.67
N THR A 165 -2.10 7.17 -6.62
CA THR A 165 -0.80 7.88 -6.61
C THR A 165 -0.57 8.71 -5.35
N THR A 166 -1.65 9.22 -4.74
CA THR A 166 -1.63 10.06 -3.54
C THR A 166 -1.76 9.23 -2.27
N VAL A 167 -2.44 8.09 -2.34
CA VAL A 167 -2.73 7.23 -1.18
C VAL A 167 -1.64 6.18 -0.96
N LEU A 168 -1.27 5.46 -2.01
CA LEU A 168 -0.30 4.35 -1.97
C LEU A 168 1.03 4.68 -2.64
N GLY A 169 1.04 5.69 -3.53
CA GLY A 169 2.25 6.18 -4.19
C GLY A 169 2.31 5.86 -5.69
N LYS A 170 3.28 6.46 -6.38
CA LYS A 170 3.43 6.35 -7.84
C LYS A 170 3.77 4.93 -8.30
N GLY A 171 4.62 4.21 -7.56
CA GLY A 171 5.04 2.85 -7.89
C GLY A 171 3.86 1.88 -7.95
N THR A 172 3.02 1.88 -6.91
CA THR A 172 1.80 1.07 -6.88
C THR A 172 0.82 1.43 -7.98
N ALA A 173 0.59 2.72 -8.24
CA ALA A 173 -0.27 3.15 -9.35
C ALA A 173 0.25 2.66 -10.71
N HIS A 174 1.56 2.69 -10.93
CA HIS A 174 2.16 2.17 -12.16
C HIS A 174 1.98 0.65 -12.28
N ALA A 175 2.24 -0.10 -11.21
CA ALA A 175 2.02 -1.56 -11.20
C ALA A 175 0.54 -1.92 -11.45
N MET A 176 -0.41 -1.16 -10.90
CA MET A 176 -1.84 -1.35 -11.17
C MET A 176 -2.22 -1.07 -12.63
N LYS A 177 -1.54 -0.14 -13.32
CA LYS A 177 -1.75 0.08 -14.76
C LYS A 177 -1.28 -1.12 -15.57
N ALA A 178 -0.14 -1.71 -15.21
CA ALA A 178 0.40 -2.88 -15.89
C ALA A 178 -0.44 -4.16 -15.71
N ARG A 179 -1.31 -4.20 -14.69
CA ARG A 179 -2.28 -5.29 -14.46
C ARG A 179 -3.47 -5.28 -15.43
N ARG A 180 -3.80 -4.12 -16.04
CA ARG A 180 -5.02 -3.94 -16.86
C ARG A 180 -4.94 -4.58 -18.23
#